data_AF-A0A7W1LY99-F1
#
_entry.id   AF-A0A7W1LY99-F1
#
_cell.length_a   1.000
_cell.length_b   1.000
_cell.length_c   1.000
_cell.angle_alpha   90.00
_cell.angle_beta   90.00
_cell.angle_gamma   90.00
#
_symmetry.space_group_name_H-M   'P 1'
#
loop_
_entity.id
_entity.type
_entity.pdbx_description
1 polymer ?
#
loop_
_entity_poly.entity_id
_entity_poly.type
_entity_poly.pdbx_seq_one_letter_code
_entity_poly.pdbx_strand_id
1 'polypeptide(L)'
;MFLLAPARTTSAADDVLERSVAMMAKIGSANSPSFSPDGTRIAFVTNISGLPQVWTMPSTGGYPTLVTAFDDPVGFVRWSPDGKWLAFNVAPGGGFNEQVYVARPDGTELRRLTEGGKENNFLGDWTKDSRYIYFSSNRRNPAATDSYLLDVMNGQMRMVAENKGTGGIDDISRDARYAVVDRLINRGNNNLYLVNLADGKEALLTPHEGPGTFGGITFSPDARTVYLASNKDRDFIAFARVRVDEQGQPGPIEVLEAREDGEFSGGVMNEQGTLMALIWNIGGRSELSFYDLKSGKTTPGPKLPADIIGGLDFSKDGQRLAMVLSGAAAPADIWMLDTRTKQLTQLTNSPHAGVDLTKLVRPELVRYKAHDGLDLSGWLYRPHVATGPLPIVLSFHGGPEGQERPGFSSTYQALLSRGIAVFAPNVRGSSGFGKRFVNLDNGALRENGVKDIKATVDYLVQAGVADPKRAGIMGGSYGGYMVMAGLTGYPDLFAAGADLYGVVNFETFFKNTQPWMAAISKIEYGDPEKEADMLRRLSPIHRVDRVKAPTIVLHGANDTNVPVVEAEQVVENLKRRNVPVEYVLFPDEGHGWRKTPNRIRAAVAIVKFFETYLKKS
;
A
#
# COMPACT_ATOMS: atom_id res chain seq x y z
N MET A 1 3.46 45.94 9.51
CA MET A 1 2.92 46.24 8.17
C MET A 1 3.39 45.12 7.25
N PHE A 2 2.57 44.07 7.10
CA PHE A 2 2.91 42.91 6.25
C PHE A 2 2.72 43.31 4.79
N LEU A 3 3.81 43.42 4.05
CA LEU A 3 3.79 43.59 2.60
C LEU A 3 3.26 42.28 1.99
N LEU A 4 2.04 42.33 1.50
CA LEU A 4 1.47 41.35 0.58
C LEU A 4 2.42 41.19 -0.60
N ALA A 5 2.93 39.98 -0.82
CA ALA A 5 3.62 39.64 -2.06
C ALA A 5 2.65 39.86 -3.24
N PRO A 6 3.10 40.38 -4.39
CA PRO A 6 2.22 40.66 -5.50
C PRO A 6 1.64 39.35 -6.04
N ALA A 7 0.33 39.35 -6.34
CA ALA A 7 -0.33 38.24 -7.00
C ALA A 7 0.38 37.96 -8.34
N ARG A 8 0.98 36.77 -8.48
CA ARG A 8 1.50 36.31 -9.77
C ARG A 8 0.32 36.20 -10.74
N THR A 9 0.38 36.95 -11.83
CA THR A 9 -0.53 36.76 -12.97
C THR A 9 -0.24 35.39 -13.59
N THR A 10 -1.15 34.43 -13.42
CA THR A 10 -1.08 33.12 -14.10
C THR A 10 -1.35 33.33 -15.59
N SER A 11 -0.59 32.65 -16.46
CA SER A 11 -0.86 32.70 -17.90
C SER A 11 -2.04 31.78 -18.26
N ALA A 12 -2.74 32.06 -19.36
CA ALA A 12 -3.82 31.17 -19.84
C ALA A 12 -3.34 29.72 -20.08
N ALA A 13 -2.06 29.52 -20.40
CA ALA A 13 -1.46 28.20 -20.52
C ALA A 13 -1.26 27.52 -19.16
N ASP A 14 -0.90 28.28 -18.12
CA ASP A 14 -0.82 27.78 -16.75
C ASP A 14 -2.21 27.39 -16.22
N ASP A 15 -3.24 28.17 -16.54
CA ASP A 15 -4.62 27.87 -16.14
C ASP A 15 -5.14 26.58 -16.80
N VAL A 16 -4.77 26.31 -18.05
CA VAL A 16 -5.11 25.05 -18.75
C VAL A 16 -4.38 23.85 -18.14
N LEU A 17 -3.10 24.01 -17.78
CA LEU A 17 -2.31 22.98 -17.08
C LEU A 17 -2.91 22.65 -15.73
N GLU A 18 -3.13 23.66 -14.88
CA GLU A 18 -3.68 23.44 -13.54
C GLU A 18 -5.04 22.75 -13.62
N ARG A 19 -5.88 23.16 -14.58
CA ARG A 19 -7.19 22.53 -14.80
C ARG A 19 -7.06 21.06 -15.21
N SER A 20 -6.19 20.72 -16.15
CA SER A 20 -6.05 19.32 -16.62
C SER A 20 -5.47 18.40 -15.54
N VAL A 21 -4.42 18.83 -14.86
CA VAL A 21 -3.81 18.09 -13.75
C VAL A 21 -4.79 17.93 -12.59
N ALA A 22 -5.53 18.99 -12.26
CA ALA A 22 -6.54 18.93 -11.21
C ALA A 22 -7.67 17.95 -11.54
N MET A 23 -8.11 17.85 -12.80
CA MET A 23 -9.12 16.86 -13.21
C MET A 23 -8.62 15.42 -13.02
N MET A 24 -7.35 15.13 -13.36
CA MET A 24 -6.75 13.81 -13.11
C MET A 24 -6.63 13.49 -11.63
N ALA A 25 -6.24 14.46 -10.80
CA ALA A 25 -6.16 14.31 -9.34
C ALA A 25 -7.54 14.13 -8.67
N LYS A 26 -8.63 14.52 -9.35
CA LYS A 26 -10.03 14.32 -8.91
C LYS A 26 -10.62 12.99 -9.34
N ILE A 27 -9.89 12.17 -10.09
CA ILE A 27 -10.35 10.81 -10.40
C ILE A 27 -10.59 10.07 -9.09
N GLY A 28 -11.81 9.56 -8.97
CA GLY A 28 -12.31 8.88 -7.79
C GLY A 28 -11.88 7.42 -7.73
N SER A 29 -12.33 6.76 -6.67
CA SER A 29 -12.13 5.33 -6.44
C SER A 29 -13.23 4.75 -5.57
N ALA A 30 -13.46 3.45 -5.69
CA ALA A 30 -14.28 2.64 -4.80
C ALA A 30 -13.49 1.38 -4.39
N ASN A 31 -13.41 1.13 -3.08
CA ASN A 31 -12.58 0.09 -2.48
C ASN A 31 -13.32 -0.61 -1.33
N SER A 32 -12.70 -1.68 -0.80
CA SER A 32 -13.14 -2.38 0.41
C SER A 32 -14.61 -2.83 0.37
N PRO A 33 -15.02 -3.62 -0.64
CA PRO A 33 -16.37 -4.17 -0.67
C PRO A 33 -16.59 -5.10 0.52
N SER A 34 -17.78 -5.03 1.12
CA SER A 34 -18.24 -5.95 2.16
C SER A 34 -19.74 -6.21 2.00
N PHE A 35 -20.12 -7.46 1.80
CA PHE A 35 -21.52 -7.86 1.62
C PHE A 35 -22.32 -7.74 2.91
N SER A 36 -23.59 -7.36 2.79
CA SER A 36 -24.54 -7.65 3.85
C SER A 36 -24.76 -9.16 3.94
N PRO A 37 -25.08 -9.72 5.14
CA PRO A 37 -25.20 -11.16 5.30
C PRO A 37 -26.31 -11.83 4.50
N ASP A 38 -27.35 -11.09 4.13
CA ASP A 38 -28.42 -11.53 3.23
C ASP A 38 -28.02 -11.44 1.74
N GLY A 39 -26.84 -10.90 1.44
CA GLY A 39 -26.33 -10.68 0.10
C GLY A 39 -27.07 -9.61 -0.71
N THR A 40 -28.02 -8.87 -0.12
CA THR A 40 -28.84 -7.91 -0.88
C THR A 40 -28.13 -6.59 -1.11
N ARG A 41 -27.19 -6.21 -0.24
CA ARG A 41 -26.43 -4.96 -0.27
C ARG A 41 -24.93 -5.19 -0.22
N ILE A 42 -24.19 -4.14 -0.55
CA ILE A 42 -22.74 -4.04 -0.35
C ILE A 42 -22.42 -2.72 0.33
N ALA A 43 -21.53 -2.77 1.33
CA ALA A 43 -20.85 -1.61 1.89
C ALA A 43 -19.49 -1.46 1.21
N PHE A 44 -19.03 -0.23 1.04
CA PHE A 44 -17.74 0.06 0.43
C PHE A 44 -17.26 1.47 0.80
N VAL A 45 -15.99 1.74 0.54
CA VAL A 45 -15.37 3.05 0.75
C VAL A 45 -15.16 3.72 -0.60
N THR A 46 -15.72 4.93 -0.79
CA THR A 46 -15.47 5.73 -1.99
C THR A 46 -15.31 7.20 -1.65
N ASN A 47 -14.57 7.91 -2.50
CA ASN A 47 -14.34 9.35 -2.42
C ASN A 47 -15.24 10.17 -3.36
N ILE A 48 -16.40 9.63 -3.79
CA ILE A 48 -17.35 10.34 -4.66
C ILE A 48 -17.83 11.68 -4.07
N SER A 49 -17.85 11.83 -2.74
CA SER A 49 -18.15 13.08 -2.02
C SER A 49 -16.93 14.00 -1.83
N GLY A 50 -15.75 13.62 -2.36
CA GLY A 50 -14.50 14.38 -2.27
C GLY A 50 -13.47 13.82 -1.29
N LEU A 51 -13.90 12.97 -0.33
CA LEU A 51 -13.07 12.28 0.65
C LEU A 51 -13.56 10.82 0.81
N PRO A 52 -12.68 9.82 0.99
CA PRO A 52 -13.09 8.45 1.28
C PRO A 52 -14.03 8.36 2.48
N GLN A 53 -15.26 7.91 2.26
CA GLN A 53 -16.30 7.69 3.28
C GLN A 53 -16.96 6.33 3.04
N VAL A 54 -17.72 5.83 4.02
CA VAL A 54 -18.51 4.61 3.88
C VAL A 54 -19.81 4.89 3.14
N TRP A 55 -20.12 4.03 2.19
CA TRP A 55 -21.36 4.03 1.42
C TRP A 55 -21.95 2.63 1.37
N THR A 56 -23.26 2.54 1.16
CA THR A 56 -23.93 1.27 0.85
C THR A 56 -24.73 1.38 -0.44
N MET A 57 -24.93 0.26 -1.13
CA MET A 57 -25.84 0.18 -2.28
C MET A 57 -26.42 -1.25 -2.42
N PRO A 58 -27.48 -1.45 -3.22
CA PRO A 58 -27.88 -2.79 -3.61
C PRO A 58 -26.75 -3.54 -4.33
N SER A 59 -26.57 -4.82 -4.02
CA SER A 59 -25.53 -5.66 -4.64
C SER A 59 -25.74 -5.92 -6.14
N THR A 60 -26.91 -5.55 -6.67
CA THR A 60 -27.27 -5.55 -8.09
C THR A 60 -26.96 -4.23 -8.78
N GLY A 61 -26.44 -3.24 -8.06
CA GLY A 61 -26.15 -1.89 -8.54
C GLY A 61 -27.26 -0.89 -8.23
N GLY A 62 -27.00 0.38 -8.52
CA GLY A 62 -27.90 1.49 -8.27
C GLY A 62 -27.18 2.70 -7.67
N TYR A 63 -27.95 3.68 -7.21
CA TYR A 63 -27.39 4.87 -6.56
C TYR A 63 -26.95 4.56 -5.12
N PRO A 64 -25.74 4.93 -4.70
CA PRO A 64 -25.24 4.64 -3.36
C PRO A 64 -25.78 5.61 -2.30
N THR A 65 -25.90 5.14 -1.07
CA THR A 65 -26.31 5.92 0.11
C THR A 65 -25.12 6.18 1.01
N LEU A 66 -24.91 7.43 1.40
CA LEU A 66 -23.83 7.83 2.31
C LEU A 66 -24.11 7.33 3.72
N VAL A 67 -23.13 6.71 4.38
CA VAL A 67 -23.23 6.24 5.78
C VAL A 67 -22.45 7.16 6.71
N THR A 68 -21.28 7.66 6.28
CA THR A 68 -20.40 8.48 7.11
C THR A 68 -20.06 9.81 6.45
N ALA A 69 -19.83 10.87 7.24
CA ALA A 69 -19.49 12.20 6.75
C ALA A 69 -18.39 12.85 7.60
N PHE A 70 -17.27 12.15 7.78
CA PHE A 70 -16.13 12.66 8.54
C PHE A 70 -15.31 13.69 7.75
N ASP A 71 -14.58 14.55 8.47
CA ASP A 71 -13.56 15.44 7.90
C ASP A 71 -12.27 14.70 7.52
N ASP A 72 -12.11 13.47 8.01
CA ASP A 72 -10.99 12.58 7.78
C ASP A 72 -11.39 11.33 6.98
N PRO A 73 -10.46 10.75 6.19
CA PRO A 73 -10.75 9.64 5.30
C PRO A 73 -10.95 8.33 6.06
N VAL A 74 -12.00 7.60 5.70
CA VAL A 74 -12.20 6.21 6.09
C VAL A 74 -11.28 5.30 5.27
N GLY A 75 -10.64 4.33 5.93
CA GLY A 75 -9.72 3.38 5.27
C GLY A 75 -10.44 2.18 4.65
N PHE A 76 -11.21 1.44 5.45
CA PHE A 76 -11.94 0.25 5.04
C PHE A 76 -13.22 0.05 5.87
N VAL A 77 -14.11 -0.83 5.40
CA VAL A 77 -15.37 -1.15 6.07
C VAL A 77 -15.59 -2.67 6.12
N ARG A 78 -16.23 -3.15 7.19
CA ARG A 78 -16.67 -4.54 7.38
C ARG A 78 -18.08 -4.61 7.92
N TRP A 79 -18.93 -5.38 7.25
CA TRP A 79 -20.28 -5.66 7.71
C TRP A 79 -20.27 -6.72 8.81
N SER A 80 -21.04 -6.50 9.89
CA SER A 80 -21.23 -7.51 10.91
C SER A 80 -21.97 -8.75 10.34
N PRO A 81 -21.64 -9.98 10.80
CA PRO A 81 -22.30 -11.20 10.33
C PRO A 81 -23.83 -11.27 10.56
N ASP A 82 -24.36 -10.49 11.49
CA ASP A 82 -25.80 -10.34 11.77
C ASP A 82 -26.47 -9.21 10.98
N GLY A 83 -25.70 -8.41 10.25
CA GLY A 83 -26.18 -7.38 9.33
C GLY A 83 -26.47 -6.03 9.99
N LYS A 84 -26.30 -5.93 11.31
CA LYS A 84 -26.75 -4.79 12.11
C LYS A 84 -25.78 -3.62 12.19
N TRP A 85 -24.50 -3.84 11.90
CA TRP A 85 -23.43 -2.87 12.10
C TRP A 85 -22.43 -2.87 10.94
N LEU A 86 -21.81 -1.71 10.73
CA LEU A 86 -20.63 -1.54 9.89
C LEU A 86 -19.49 -1.08 10.78
N ALA A 87 -18.37 -1.82 10.80
CA ALA A 87 -17.13 -1.40 11.44
C ALA A 87 -16.20 -0.77 10.41
N PHE A 88 -15.50 0.29 10.78
CA PHE A 88 -14.55 0.98 9.91
C PHE A 88 -13.51 1.75 10.71
N ASN A 89 -12.40 2.10 10.06
CA ASN A 89 -11.31 2.85 10.65
C ASN A 89 -11.23 4.28 10.10
N VAL A 90 -10.84 5.22 10.96
CA VAL A 90 -10.53 6.61 10.58
C VAL A 90 -9.18 6.98 11.20
N ALA A 91 -8.30 7.61 10.43
CA ALA A 91 -7.04 8.15 10.93
C ALA A 91 -7.11 9.69 10.95
N PRO A 92 -7.24 10.32 12.13
CA PRO A 92 -7.38 11.77 12.22
C PRO A 92 -6.17 12.53 11.66
N GLY A 93 -6.41 13.66 10.99
CA GLY A 93 -5.36 14.56 10.52
C GLY A 93 -4.43 13.98 9.45
N GLY A 94 -4.85 12.89 8.79
CA GLY A 94 -4.06 12.19 7.77
C GLY A 94 -2.87 11.37 8.31
N GLY A 95 -2.76 11.20 9.62
CA GLY A 95 -1.73 10.36 10.25
C GLY A 95 -1.99 8.86 10.10
N PHE A 96 -1.24 8.04 10.84
CA PHE A 96 -1.43 6.59 10.90
C PHE A 96 -2.17 6.09 12.13
N ASN A 97 -2.43 6.95 13.12
CA ASN A 97 -3.04 6.52 14.38
C ASN A 97 -4.55 6.36 14.21
N GLU A 98 -4.94 5.15 13.86
CA GLU A 98 -6.31 4.78 13.54
C GLU A 98 -7.19 4.68 14.78
N GLN A 99 -8.45 5.04 14.58
CA GLN A 99 -9.56 4.88 15.49
C GLN A 99 -10.56 3.91 14.87
N VAL A 100 -11.15 3.05 15.71
CA VAL A 100 -12.20 2.12 15.30
C VAL A 100 -13.56 2.73 15.59
N TYR A 101 -14.46 2.67 14.60
CA TYR A 101 -15.83 3.14 14.68
C TYR A 101 -16.81 2.05 14.27
N VAL A 102 -18.06 2.22 14.71
CA VAL A 102 -19.21 1.49 14.18
C VAL A 102 -20.37 2.43 13.88
N ALA A 103 -21.20 2.06 12.91
CA ALA A 103 -22.48 2.70 12.63
C ALA A 103 -23.50 1.67 12.17
N ARG A 104 -24.78 2.00 12.24
CA ARG A 104 -25.82 1.26 11.51
C ARG A 104 -25.63 1.45 10.01
N PRO A 105 -26.10 0.49 9.17
CA PRO A 105 -26.02 0.63 7.71
C PRO A 105 -26.73 1.86 7.11
N ASP A 106 -27.61 2.52 7.87
CA ASP A 106 -28.28 3.77 7.51
C ASP A 106 -27.55 5.04 8.02
N GLY A 107 -26.38 4.87 8.66
CA GLY A 107 -25.59 5.96 9.23
C GLY A 107 -25.97 6.37 10.66
N THR A 108 -27.04 5.79 11.22
CA THR A 108 -27.44 6.08 12.61
C THR A 108 -26.56 5.36 13.63
N GLU A 109 -26.68 5.76 14.90
CA GLU A 109 -25.92 5.19 16.03
C GLU A 109 -24.40 5.13 15.79
N LEU A 110 -23.85 6.16 15.13
CA LEU A 110 -22.42 6.31 14.92
C LEU A 110 -21.69 6.41 16.27
N ARG A 111 -20.74 5.49 16.51
CA ARG A 111 -19.97 5.42 17.76
C ARG A 111 -18.50 5.22 17.46
N ARG A 112 -17.66 6.00 18.15
CA ARG A 112 -16.24 5.74 18.27
C ARG A 112 -15.99 4.70 19.36
N LEU A 113 -15.24 3.65 19.04
CA LEU A 113 -14.95 2.55 19.96
C LEU A 113 -13.51 2.61 20.54
N THR A 114 -12.58 3.32 19.90
CA THR A 114 -11.22 3.54 20.41
C THR A 114 -10.81 5.01 20.35
N GLU A 115 -9.91 5.47 21.23
CA GLU A 115 -9.57 6.90 21.32
C GLU A 115 -8.64 7.38 20.21
N GLY A 116 -7.65 6.58 19.78
CA GLY A 116 -6.64 6.95 18.78
C GLY A 116 -5.72 8.12 19.19
N GLY A 117 -4.99 8.69 18.24
CA GLY A 117 -4.13 9.87 18.46
C GLY A 117 -2.77 9.59 19.08
N LYS A 118 -2.71 8.97 20.27
CA LYS A 118 -1.45 8.45 20.86
C LYS A 118 -1.22 6.98 20.52
N GLU A 119 -2.30 6.22 20.59
CA GLU A 119 -2.34 4.81 20.20
C GLU A 119 -2.78 4.68 18.74
N ASN A 120 -2.31 3.63 18.08
CA ASN A 120 -2.82 3.15 16.82
C ASN A 120 -3.67 1.91 17.07
N ASN A 121 -4.80 1.79 16.36
CA ASN A 121 -5.75 0.68 16.50
C ASN A 121 -6.07 0.10 15.12
N PHE A 122 -5.33 -0.93 14.74
CA PHE A 122 -5.51 -1.61 13.46
C PHE A 122 -6.72 -2.52 13.53
N LEU A 123 -7.81 -2.09 12.88
CA LEU A 123 -9.06 -2.86 12.81
C LEU A 123 -8.82 -4.19 12.06
N GLY A 124 -9.21 -5.31 12.68
CA GLY A 124 -9.30 -6.61 12.04
C GLY A 124 -10.69 -6.83 11.46
N ASP A 125 -11.40 -7.85 11.95
CA ASP A 125 -12.75 -8.18 11.49
C ASP A 125 -13.69 -8.51 12.68
N TRP A 126 -14.90 -8.95 12.37
CA TRP A 126 -15.91 -9.38 13.30
C TRP A 126 -15.74 -10.84 13.70
N THR A 127 -16.04 -11.16 14.96
CA THR A 127 -16.36 -12.53 15.33
C THR A 127 -17.67 -12.97 14.67
N LYS A 128 -17.83 -14.26 14.35
CA LYS A 128 -19.00 -14.78 13.63
C LYS A 128 -20.33 -14.59 14.37
N ASP A 129 -20.30 -14.43 15.69
CA ASP A 129 -21.46 -14.10 16.52
C ASP A 129 -21.84 -12.60 16.52
N SER A 130 -21.10 -11.75 15.79
CA SER A 130 -21.28 -10.30 15.69
C SER A 130 -21.12 -9.53 17.00
N ARG A 131 -20.60 -10.17 18.06
CA ARG A 131 -20.45 -9.53 19.37
C ARG A 131 -19.18 -8.72 19.48
N TYR A 132 -18.08 -9.26 18.95
CA TYR A 132 -16.77 -8.66 19.08
C TYR A 132 -16.19 -8.24 17.73
N ILE A 133 -15.37 -7.20 17.79
CA ILE A 133 -14.42 -6.85 16.75
C ILE A 133 -13.03 -7.20 17.29
N TYR A 134 -12.22 -7.91 16.52
CA TYR A 134 -10.80 -8.06 16.85
C TYR A 134 -9.98 -6.96 16.18
N PHE A 135 -8.96 -6.50 16.89
CA PHE A 135 -8.06 -5.44 16.44
C PHE A 135 -6.70 -5.58 17.15
N SER A 136 -5.67 -4.94 16.62
CA SER A 136 -4.38 -4.80 17.33
C SER A 136 -4.11 -3.36 17.73
N SER A 137 -3.42 -3.17 18.85
CA SER A 137 -3.20 -1.83 19.40
C SER A 137 -1.92 -1.72 20.21
N ASN A 138 -1.23 -0.58 20.06
CA ASN A 138 -0.02 -0.24 20.83
C ASN A 138 -0.31 0.49 22.15
N ARG A 139 -1.55 0.44 22.63
CA ARG A 139 -1.99 1.16 23.82
C ARG A 139 -1.26 0.82 25.11
N ARG A 140 -0.84 -0.44 25.28
CA ARG A 140 -0.08 -0.88 26.46
C ARG A 140 1.38 -0.51 26.33
N ASN A 141 1.95 -0.69 25.14
CA ASN A 141 3.36 -0.47 24.85
C ASN A 141 3.49 0.21 23.47
N PRO A 142 3.99 1.45 23.39
CA PRO A 142 4.14 2.17 22.12
C PRO A 142 5.00 1.47 21.07
N ALA A 143 5.85 0.52 21.47
CA ALA A 143 6.74 -0.25 20.61
C ALA A 143 6.20 -1.64 20.21
N ALA A 144 5.01 -2.03 20.68
CA ALA A 144 4.40 -3.32 20.37
C ALA A 144 2.90 -3.18 20.08
N THR A 145 2.31 -4.02 19.25
CA THR A 145 0.86 -4.02 19.01
C THR A 145 0.27 -5.31 19.56
N ASP A 146 -0.46 -5.23 20.68
CA ASP A 146 -1.10 -6.39 21.30
C ASP A 146 -2.43 -6.72 20.62
N SER A 147 -2.90 -7.95 20.78
CA SER A 147 -4.12 -8.48 20.18
C SER A 147 -5.32 -8.34 21.12
N TYR A 148 -6.42 -7.74 20.66
CA TYR A 148 -7.60 -7.46 21.49
C TYR A 148 -8.90 -7.90 20.81
N LEU A 149 -9.88 -8.24 21.65
CA LEU A 149 -11.30 -8.31 21.31
C LEU A 149 -12.04 -7.13 21.95
N LEU A 150 -12.90 -6.47 21.19
CA LEU A 150 -13.70 -5.33 21.61
C LEU A 150 -15.18 -5.70 21.54
N ASP A 151 -15.88 -5.68 22.67
CA ASP A 151 -17.34 -5.90 22.73
C ASP A 151 -18.06 -4.64 22.23
N VAL A 152 -18.73 -4.75 21.09
CA VAL A 152 -19.29 -3.59 20.37
C VAL A 152 -20.45 -2.93 21.13
N MET A 153 -21.11 -3.66 22.03
CA MET A 153 -22.25 -3.11 22.75
C MET A 153 -21.81 -2.13 23.83
N ASN A 154 -20.82 -2.51 24.64
CA ASN A 154 -20.40 -1.75 25.83
C ASN A 154 -18.99 -1.12 25.70
N GLY A 155 -18.24 -1.43 24.64
CA GLY A 155 -16.88 -0.91 24.41
C GLY A 155 -15.79 -1.57 25.25
N GLN A 156 -16.10 -2.62 26.01
CA GLN A 156 -15.12 -3.33 26.82
C GLN A 156 -14.13 -4.09 25.94
N MET A 157 -12.85 -4.04 26.33
CA MET A 157 -11.78 -4.69 25.60
C MET A 157 -11.17 -5.82 26.44
N ARG A 158 -10.94 -6.96 25.80
CA ARG A 158 -10.23 -8.11 26.36
C ARG A 158 -8.98 -8.36 25.54
N MET A 159 -7.82 -8.36 26.19
CA MET A 159 -6.57 -8.77 25.55
C MET A 159 -6.61 -10.29 25.30
N VAL A 160 -6.32 -10.69 24.06
CA VAL A 160 -6.20 -12.09 23.64
C VAL A 160 -4.76 -12.55 23.75
N ALA A 161 -3.82 -11.72 23.30
CA ALA A 161 -2.40 -12.03 23.33
C ALA A 161 -1.57 -10.76 23.54
N GLU A 162 -0.63 -10.83 24.48
CA GLU A 162 0.44 -9.86 24.57
C GLU A 162 1.48 -10.16 23.48
N ASN A 163 1.92 -9.13 22.77
CA ASN A 163 2.90 -9.28 21.70
C ASN A 163 4.22 -8.58 22.07
N LYS A 164 5.33 -9.18 21.63
CA LYS A 164 6.66 -8.55 21.66
C LYS A 164 6.90 -7.97 20.27
N GLY A 165 6.74 -6.65 20.13
CA GLY A 165 6.78 -5.97 18.83
C GLY A 165 5.43 -6.00 18.11
N THR A 166 5.45 -5.99 16.78
CA THR A 166 4.22 -5.94 15.97
C THR A 166 3.55 -7.32 15.91
N GLY A 167 2.27 -7.37 16.27
CA GLY A 167 1.41 -8.53 16.09
C GLY A 167 -0.07 -8.16 16.03
N GLY A 168 -0.92 -9.16 15.83
CA GLY A 168 -2.37 -8.99 15.72
C GLY A 168 -3.10 -10.31 15.54
N ILE A 169 -4.43 -10.27 15.55
CA ILE A 169 -5.27 -11.43 15.21
C ILE A 169 -5.56 -11.37 13.71
N ASP A 170 -5.25 -12.45 12.99
CA ASP A 170 -5.62 -12.58 11.57
C ASP A 170 -7.04 -13.11 11.40
N ASP A 171 -7.38 -14.19 12.12
CA ASP A 171 -8.70 -14.83 12.06
C ASP A 171 -9.08 -15.50 13.39
N ILE A 172 -10.38 -15.69 13.59
CA ILE A 172 -10.96 -16.40 14.74
C ILE A 172 -11.87 -17.51 14.21
N SER A 173 -11.72 -18.71 14.78
CA SER A 173 -12.53 -19.86 14.41
C SER A 173 -14.02 -19.59 14.64
N ARG A 174 -14.90 -20.18 13.81
CA ARG A 174 -16.34 -19.88 13.85
C ARG A 174 -17.01 -20.20 15.18
N ASP A 175 -16.47 -21.19 15.89
CA ASP A 175 -16.89 -21.61 17.22
C ASP A 175 -16.28 -20.77 18.35
N ALA A 176 -15.51 -19.72 18.01
CA ALA A 176 -14.81 -18.82 18.92
C ALA A 176 -13.89 -19.53 19.93
N ARG A 177 -13.38 -20.72 19.58
CA ARG A 177 -12.42 -21.46 20.42
C ARG A 177 -10.99 -20.99 20.20
N TYR A 178 -10.61 -20.67 18.96
CA TYR A 178 -9.23 -20.35 18.61
C TYR A 178 -9.12 -19.03 17.86
N ALA A 179 -8.02 -18.33 18.08
CA ALA A 179 -7.54 -17.24 17.24
C ALA A 179 -6.21 -17.65 16.59
N VAL A 180 -5.94 -17.20 15.37
CA VAL A 180 -4.57 -17.16 14.84
C VAL A 180 -4.00 -15.78 15.11
N VAL A 181 -2.91 -15.73 15.85
CA VAL A 181 -2.17 -14.51 16.18
C VAL A 181 -0.86 -14.48 15.40
N ASP A 182 -0.69 -13.45 14.59
CA ASP A 182 0.57 -13.13 13.94
C ASP A 182 1.48 -12.35 14.88
N ARG A 183 2.76 -12.70 14.90
CA ARG A 183 3.84 -11.95 15.54
C ARG A 183 5.00 -11.82 14.58
N LEU A 184 5.24 -10.58 14.15
CA LEU A 184 6.37 -10.22 13.34
C LEU A 184 7.65 -10.35 14.16
N ILE A 185 8.59 -11.16 13.68
CA ILE A 185 9.96 -11.21 14.23
C ILE A 185 10.76 -10.07 13.60
N ASN A 186 10.64 -9.95 12.29
CA ASN A 186 11.20 -8.88 11.47
C ASN A 186 10.52 -8.88 10.09
N ARG A 187 10.72 -7.84 9.30
CA ARG A 187 10.24 -7.81 7.93
C ARG A 187 10.74 -9.04 7.13
N GLY A 188 9.81 -9.73 6.46
CA GLY A 188 10.08 -11.00 5.78
C GLY A 188 10.12 -12.24 6.70
N ASN A 189 9.89 -12.11 8.00
CA ASN A 189 9.87 -13.22 8.95
C ASN A 189 8.87 -13.07 10.11
N ASN A 190 7.92 -13.97 10.22
CA ASN A 190 6.90 -13.95 11.28
C ASN A 190 6.52 -15.34 11.77
N ASN A 191 5.91 -15.39 12.96
CA ASN A 191 5.34 -16.60 13.54
C ASN A 191 3.84 -16.45 13.66
N LEU A 192 3.10 -17.48 13.26
CA LEU A 192 1.69 -17.62 13.58
C LEU A 192 1.53 -18.52 14.80
N TYR A 193 0.66 -18.11 15.72
CA TYR A 193 0.30 -18.86 16.91
C TYR A 193 -1.19 -19.17 16.89
N LEU A 194 -1.53 -20.43 17.18
CA LEU A 194 -2.90 -20.81 17.51
C LEU A 194 -3.12 -20.53 19.00
N VAL A 195 -4.01 -19.61 19.32
CA VAL A 195 -4.32 -19.19 20.70
C VAL A 195 -5.69 -19.69 21.10
N ASN A 196 -5.79 -20.45 22.18
CA ASN A 196 -7.05 -20.86 22.77
C ASN A 196 -7.69 -19.68 23.51
N LEU A 197 -8.89 -19.27 23.09
CA LEU A 197 -9.56 -18.09 23.61
C LEU A 197 -10.12 -18.26 25.03
N ALA A 198 -10.21 -19.49 25.54
CA ALA A 198 -10.73 -19.78 26.87
C ALA A 198 -9.66 -19.66 27.95
N ASP A 199 -8.45 -20.17 27.72
CA ASP A 199 -7.37 -20.22 28.71
C ASP A 199 -6.09 -19.46 28.29
N GLY A 200 -6.06 -18.91 27.07
CA GLY A 200 -4.93 -18.14 26.54
C GLY A 200 -3.71 -18.98 26.17
N LYS A 201 -3.80 -20.32 26.18
CA LYS A 201 -2.66 -21.17 25.77
C LYS A 201 -2.37 -21.01 24.30
N GLU A 202 -1.09 -21.02 23.98
CA GLU A 202 -0.60 -20.82 22.61
C GLU A 202 0.15 -22.05 22.12
N ALA A 203 -0.08 -22.41 20.86
CA ALA A 203 0.73 -23.37 20.10
C ALA A 203 1.32 -22.68 18.88
N LEU A 204 2.62 -22.88 18.62
CA LEU A 204 3.26 -22.35 17.42
C LEU A 204 2.71 -23.07 16.18
N LEU A 205 1.97 -22.36 15.34
CA LEU A 205 1.32 -22.89 14.13
C LEU A 205 2.32 -23.10 12.99
N THR A 206 3.37 -22.28 12.94
CA THR A 206 4.34 -22.25 11.83
C THR A 206 5.77 -22.46 12.33
N PRO A 207 6.12 -23.62 12.91
CA PRO A 207 7.51 -23.89 13.27
C PRO A 207 8.39 -23.89 12.02
N HIS A 208 9.48 -23.11 12.06
CA HIS A 208 10.41 -22.99 10.94
C HIS A 208 11.80 -22.54 11.41
N GLU A 209 12.80 -22.80 10.57
CA GLU A 209 14.17 -22.31 10.74
C GLU A 209 14.45 -21.24 9.67
N GLY A 210 15.20 -20.21 10.05
CA GLY A 210 15.48 -19.08 9.16
C GLY A 210 14.23 -18.21 8.87
N PRO A 211 14.26 -17.38 7.80
CA PRO A 211 13.13 -16.51 7.45
C PRO A 211 11.95 -17.24 6.78
N GLY A 212 10.76 -17.10 7.35
CA GLY A 212 9.48 -17.52 6.79
C GLY A 212 8.40 -16.45 6.92
N THR A 213 7.73 -16.13 5.82
CA THR A 213 6.59 -15.21 5.78
C THR A 213 5.29 -15.99 5.67
N PHE A 214 4.34 -15.66 6.54
CA PHE A 214 3.01 -16.24 6.60
C PHE A 214 1.96 -15.13 6.72
N GLY A 215 0.79 -15.31 6.13
CA GLY A 215 -0.29 -14.32 6.19
C GLY A 215 -1.52 -14.76 5.38
N GLY A 216 -2.53 -13.89 5.24
CA GLY A 216 -3.74 -14.21 4.48
C GLY A 216 -4.48 -15.43 5.06
N ILE A 217 -4.66 -15.42 6.38
CA ILE A 217 -5.08 -16.59 7.15
C ILE A 217 -6.60 -16.74 7.13
N THR A 218 -7.07 -17.98 7.01
CA THR A 218 -8.48 -18.29 7.28
C THR A 218 -8.68 -19.70 7.84
N PHE A 219 -9.53 -19.84 8.85
CA PHE A 219 -9.98 -21.12 9.35
C PHE A 219 -10.98 -21.80 8.42
N SER A 220 -10.85 -23.12 8.26
CA SER A 220 -11.96 -23.95 7.77
C SER A 220 -13.18 -23.83 8.69
N PRO A 221 -14.41 -24.05 8.20
CA PRO A 221 -15.62 -23.91 9.00
C PRO A 221 -15.66 -24.76 10.29
N ASP A 222 -14.97 -25.89 10.30
CA ASP A 222 -14.85 -26.83 11.43
C ASP A 222 -13.67 -26.56 12.36
N ALA A 223 -12.89 -25.49 12.09
CA ALA A 223 -11.68 -25.12 12.82
C ALA A 223 -10.56 -26.19 12.82
N ARG A 224 -10.60 -27.15 11.89
CA ARG A 224 -9.60 -28.25 11.77
C ARG A 224 -8.47 -27.96 10.81
N THR A 225 -8.58 -26.90 10.01
CA THR A 225 -7.57 -26.50 9.04
C THR A 225 -7.44 -24.99 9.07
N VAL A 226 -6.21 -24.51 9.03
CA VAL A 226 -5.87 -23.11 8.78
C VAL A 226 -5.26 -23.03 7.39
N TYR A 227 -5.89 -22.28 6.49
CA TYR A 227 -5.34 -21.94 5.18
C TYR A 227 -4.52 -20.66 5.29
N LEU A 228 -3.40 -20.60 4.58
CA LEU A 228 -2.44 -19.50 4.71
C LEU A 228 -1.57 -19.32 3.47
N ALA A 229 -1.07 -18.11 3.30
CA ALA A 229 0.09 -17.82 2.49
C ALA A 229 1.36 -18.31 3.21
N SER A 230 2.33 -18.87 2.48
CA SER A 230 3.61 -19.30 3.04
C SER A 230 4.74 -19.27 2.01
N ASN A 231 5.90 -18.74 2.38
CA ASN A 231 7.16 -18.94 1.65
C ASN A 231 8.19 -19.78 2.44
N LYS A 232 7.74 -20.58 3.41
CA LYS A 232 8.63 -21.49 4.14
C LYS A 232 9.32 -22.44 3.16
N ASP A 233 10.65 -22.50 3.24
CA ASP A 233 11.53 -23.32 2.38
C ASP A 233 11.42 -23.04 0.86
N ARG A 234 10.94 -21.85 0.48
CA ARG A 234 10.83 -21.41 -0.92
C ARG A 234 11.02 -19.91 -1.10
N ASP A 235 11.27 -19.49 -2.33
CA ASP A 235 11.50 -18.07 -2.64
C ASP A 235 10.17 -17.30 -2.75
N PHE A 236 9.24 -17.79 -3.57
CA PHE A 236 7.91 -17.20 -3.76
C PHE A 236 6.88 -17.68 -2.73
N ILE A 237 5.96 -16.79 -2.38
CA ILE A 237 4.81 -17.10 -1.53
C ILE A 237 3.85 -18.04 -2.26
N ALA A 238 3.35 -19.04 -1.56
CA ALA A 238 2.42 -20.04 -2.05
C ALA A 238 1.19 -20.17 -1.17
N PHE A 239 0.12 -20.75 -1.72
CA PHE A 239 -1.07 -21.09 -0.96
C PHE A 239 -0.86 -22.45 -0.27
N ALA A 240 -1.07 -22.49 1.04
CA ALA A 240 -0.78 -23.63 1.90
C ALA A 240 -1.89 -23.85 2.94
N ARG A 241 -1.76 -24.94 3.70
CA ARG A 241 -2.57 -25.21 4.89
C ARG A 241 -1.75 -25.79 6.04
N VAL A 242 -2.29 -25.66 7.25
CA VAL A 242 -1.90 -26.39 8.45
C VAL A 242 -3.14 -27.08 9.02
N ARG A 243 -3.05 -28.38 9.30
CA ARG A 243 -4.13 -29.10 9.99
C ARG A 243 -4.00 -28.95 11.49
N VAL A 244 -5.10 -28.90 12.21
CA VAL A 244 -5.16 -28.75 13.66
C VAL A 244 -5.98 -29.90 14.26
N ASP A 245 -5.39 -30.64 15.19
CA ASP A 245 -6.04 -31.78 15.86
C ASP A 245 -7.04 -31.36 16.94
N GLU A 246 -7.67 -32.33 17.62
CA GLU A 246 -8.70 -32.11 18.67
C GLU A 246 -8.18 -31.40 19.91
N GLN A 247 -6.88 -31.46 20.13
CA GLN A 247 -6.18 -30.84 21.24
C GLN A 247 -5.62 -29.47 20.85
N GLY A 248 -5.87 -29.00 19.62
CA GLY A 248 -5.34 -27.73 19.12
C GLY A 248 -3.85 -27.81 18.74
N GLN A 249 -3.30 -28.99 18.50
CA GLN A 249 -1.92 -29.13 18.04
C GLN A 249 -1.84 -29.01 16.51
N PRO A 250 -0.95 -28.15 16.00
CA PRO A 250 -0.75 -27.99 14.57
C PRO A 250 0.11 -29.10 13.97
N GLY A 251 -0.28 -29.55 12.78
CA GLY A 251 0.53 -30.39 11.90
C GLY A 251 1.54 -29.59 11.07
N PRO A 252 2.22 -30.23 10.10
CA PRO A 252 3.14 -29.54 9.22
C PRO A 252 2.41 -28.60 8.25
N ILE A 253 3.14 -27.61 7.73
CA ILE A 253 2.68 -26.76 6.62
C ILE A 253 2.70 -27.58 5.33
N GLU A 254 1.54 -27.71 4.71
CA GLU A 254 1.34 -28.40 3.43
C GLU A 254 1.06 -27.37 2.33
N VAL A 255 1.94 -27.27 1.35
CA VAL A 255 1.71 -26.41 0.17
C VAL A 255 0.62 -27.05 -0.68
N LEU A 256 -0.41 -26.27 -1.01
CA LEU A 256 -1.54 -26.69 -1.84
C LEU A 256 -1.36 -26.22 -3.28
N GLU A 257 -0.91 -24.98 -3.49
CA GLU A 257 -0.68 -24.41 -4.82
C GLU A 257 0.49 -23.44 -4.82
N ALA A 258 1.27 -23.46 -5.90
CA ALA A 258 2.44 -22.61 -6.08
C ALA A 258 2.68 -22.32 -7.56
N ARG A 259 3.38 -21.22 -7.84
CA ARG A 259 3.77 -20.80 -9.19
C ARG A 259 5.24 -20.41 -9.22
N GLU A 260 5.87 -20.65 -10.36
CA GLU A 260 7.26 -20.24 -10.61
C GLU A 260 7.36 -18.87 -11.28
N ASP A 261 6.28 -18.43 -11.93
CA ASP A 261 6.20 -17.17 -12.67
C ASP A 261 5.61 -16.01 -11.84
N GLY A 262 5.24 -16.27 -10.59
CA GLY A 262 4.82 -15.25 -9.64
C GLY A 262 4.35 -15.84 -8.31
N GLU A 263 3.84 -14.98 -7.43
CA GLU A 263 3.59 -15.34 -6.03
C GLU A 263 2.11 -15.21 -5.64
N PHE A 264 1.68 -16.06 -4.71
CA PHE A 264 0.37 -15.94 -4.09
C PHE A 264 0.33 -14.65 -3.26
N SER A 265 -0.62 -13.77 -3.58
CA SER A 265 -0.72 -12.42 -3.02
C SER A 265 -1.94 -12.22 -2.13
N GLY A 266 -2.78 -13.25 -1.98
CA GLY A 266 -3.96 -13.23 -1.12
C GLY A 266 -5.13 -13.99 -1.71
N GLY A 267 -6.17 -14.19 -0.91
CA GLY A 267 -7.38 -14.87 -1.34
C GLY A 267 -8.47 -14.81 -0.28
N VAL A 268 -9.66 -15.29 -0.62
CA VAL A 268 -10.79 -15.38 0.31
C VAL A 268 -11.50 -16.71 0.11
N MET A 269 -12.00 -17.28 1.21
CA MET A 269 -12.78 -18.52 1.22
C MET A 269 -14.27 -18.18 1.26
N ASN A 270 -15.10 -18.94 0.56
CA ASN A 270 -16.55 -18.79 0.70
C ASN A 270 -17.06 -19.27 2.07
N GLU A 271 -18.24 -18.81 2.49
CA GLU A 271 -18.81 -19.16 3.80
C GLU A 271 -19.09 -20.68 3.95
N GLN A 272 -19.20 -21.43 2.86
CA GLN A 272 -19.37 -22.89 2.92
C GLN A 272 -18.06 -23.65 3.15
N GLY A 273 -16.90 -23.02 2.98
CA GLY A 273 -15.59 -23.67 3.08
C GLY A 273 -15.34 -24.69 1.97
N THR A 274 -15.89 -24.44 0.77
CA THR A 274 -15.76 -25.34 -0.38
C THR A 274 -14.87 -24.77 -1.49
N LEU A 275 -14.71 -23.44 -1.55
CA LEU A 275 -14.01 -22.75 -2.62
C LEU A 275 -13.15 -21.64 -2.05
N MET A 276 -11.90 -21.55 -2.52
CA MET A 276 -10.99 -20.44 -2.29
C MET A 276 -10.78 -19.67 -3.60
N ALA A 277 -10.99 -18.36 -3.59
CA ALA A 277 -10.54 -17.47 -4.67
C ALA A 277 -9.11 -17.03 -4.36
N LEU A 278 -8.17 -17.27 -5.28
CA LEU A 278 -6.75 -16.98 -5.12
C LEU A 278 -6.31 -15.87 -6.08
N ILE A 279 -5.50 -14.94 -5.59
CA ILE A 279 -4.89 -13.87 -6.37
C ILE A 279 -3.39 -14.14 -6.51
N TRP A 280 -2.91 -14.16 -7.74
CA TRP A 280 -1.49 -14.30 -8.06
C TRP A 280 -0.91 -12.97 -8.54
N ASN A 281 0.24 -12.57 -8.01
CA ASN A 281 1.01 -11.43 -8.47
C ASN A 281 2.08 -11.90 -9.48
N ILE A 282 1.87 -11.58 -10.75
CA ILE A 282 2.74 -11.94 -11.88
C ILE A 282 3.40 -10.68 -12.40
N GLY A 283 4.62 -10.41 -11.94
CA GLY A 283 5.40 -9.23 -12.35
C GLY A 283 4.68 -7.89 -12.14
N GLY A 284 3.80 -7.81 -11.14
CA GLY A 284 3.00 -6.63 -10.80
C GLY A 284 1.55 -6.67 -11.30
N ARG A 285 1.16 -7.61 -12.17
CA ARG A 285 -0.24 -7.84 -12.57
C ARG A 285 -0.89 -8.91 -11.71
N SER A 286 -2.20 -8.82 -11.54
CA SER A 286 -3.00 -9.81 -10.82
C SER A 286 -3.65 -10.82 -11.76
N GLU A 287 -3.61 -12.10 -11.40
CA GLU A 287 -4.45 -13.14 -11.98
C GLU A 287 -5.33 -13.79 -10.92
N LEU A 288 -6.56 -14.15 -11.29
CA LEU A 288 -7.51 -14.84 -10.41
C LEU A 288 -7.54 -16.33 -10.73
N SER A 289 -7.53 -17.18 -9.70
CA SER A 289 -7.87 -18.60 -9.82
C SER A 289 -8.82 -19.05 -8.70
N PHE A 290 -9.38 -20.23 -8.85
CA PHE A 290 -10.28 -20.85 -7.88
C PHE A 290 -9.76 -22.23 -7.49
N TYR A 291 -9.57 -22.46 -6.20
CA TYR A 291 -9.17 -23.73 -5.64
C TYR A 291 -10.37 -24.40 -4.96
N ASP A 292 -10.76 -25.56 -5.48
CA ASP A 292 -11.80 -26.39 -4.88
C ASP A 292 -11.23 -27.16 -3.68
N LEU A 293 -11.68 -26.81 -2.47
CA LEU A 293 -11.11 -27.30 -1.21
C LEU A 293 -11.36 -28.79 -0.98
N LYS A 294 -12.32 -29.40 -1.70
CA LYS A 294 -12.67 -30.81 -1.58
C LYS A 294 -11.84 -31.70 -2.50
N SER A 295 -11.73 -31.31 -3.76
CA SER A 295 -11.02 -32.06 -4.80
C SER A 295 -9.54 -31.71 -4.88
N GLY A 296 -9.15 -30.55 -4.33
CA GLY A 296 -7.80 -30.02 -4.44
C GLY A 296 -7.44 -29.50 -5.83
N LYS A 297 -8.45 -29.23 -6.68
CA LYS A 297 -8.25 -28.81 -8.07
C LYS A 297 -8.31 -27.30 -8.19
N THR A 298 -7.31 -26.72 -8.86
CA THR A 298 -7.33 -25.32 -9.30
C THR A 298 -7.95 -25.15 -10.68
N THR A 299 -8.74 -24.09 -10.85
CA THR A 299 -9.27 -23.63 -12.13
C THR A 299 -8.98 -22.15 -12.34
N PRO A 300 -8.67 -21.70 -13.57
CA PRO A 300 -8.42 -20.29 -13.83
C PRO A 300 -9.72 -19.46 -13.69
N GLY A 301 -9.57 -18.20 -13.28
CA GLY A 301 -10.64 -17.21 -13.34
C GLY A 301 -10.84 -16.64 -14.76
N PRO A 302 -11.85 -15.79 -14.97
CA PRO A 302 -12.05 -15.12 -16.25
C PRO A 302 -10.94 -14.09 -16.52
N LYS A 303 -10.80 -13.68 -17.78
CA LYS A 303 -9.99 -12.52 -18.14
C LYS A 303 -10.60 -11.26 -17.53
N LEU A 304 -9.76 -10.48 -16.85
CA LEU A 304 -10.19 -9.27 -16.15
C LEU A 304 -10.06 -8.03 -17.05
N PRO A 305 -10.91 -7.01 -16.86
CA PRO A 305 -10.85 -5.73 -17.58
C PRO A 305 -9.74 -4.79 -17.09
N ALA A 306 -9.07 -5.10 -15.99
CA ALA A 306 -7.99 -4.31 -15.42
C ALA A 306 -6.87 -5.19 -14.85
N ASP A 307 -5.72 -4.58 -14.56
CA ASP A 307 -4.46 -5.26 -14.29
C ASP A 307 -4.26 -5.68 -12.82
N ILE A 308 -4.99 -5.07 -11.88
CA ILE A 308 -4.81 -5.27 -10.43
C ILE A 308 -6.14 -5.66 -9.79
N ILE A 309 -6.09 -6.69 -8.94
CA ILE A 309 -7.20 -7.13 -8.09
C ILE A 309 -6.88 -6.77 -6.65
N GLY A 310 -7.88 -6.26 -5.92
CA GLY A 310 -7.84 -6.10 -4.46
C GLY A 310 -9.22 -6.31 -3.84
N GLY A 311 -9.30 -6.31 -2.51
CA GLY A 311 -10.54 -6.31 -1.73
C GLY A 311 -11.58 -7.32 -2.20
N LEU A 312 -11.36 -8.61 -1.91
CA LEU A 312 -12.29 -9.68 -2.28
C LEU A 312 -13.27 -9.94 -1.14
N ASP A 313 -14.53 -10.19 -1.49
CA ASP A 313 -15.54 -10.67 -0.54
C ASP A 313 -16.58 -11.55 -1.23
N PHE A 314 -16.92 -12.68 -0.62
CA PHE A 314 -17.96 -13.57 -1.14
C PHE A 314 -19.32 -13.19 -0.58
N SER A 315 -20.37 -13.29 -1.40
CA SER A 315 -21.73 -13.36 -0.87
C SER A 315 -21.87 -14.60 0.02
N LYS A 316 -22.76 -14.52 1.02
CA LYS A 316 -22.93 -15.61 2.00
C LYS A 316 -23.28 -16.97 1.38
N ASP A 317 -23.96 -16.97 0.23
CA ASP A 317 -24.30 -18.18 -0.54
C ASP A 317 -23.17 -18.69 -1.46
N GLY A 318 -22.05 -17.96 -1.54
CA GLY A 318 -20.90 -18.29 -2.39
C GLY A 318 -21.13 -18.12 -3.89
N GLN A 319 -22.27 -17.58 -4.33
CA GLN A 319 -22.61 -17.46 -5.75
C GLN A 319 -22.01 -16.22 -6.42
N ARG A 320 -21.62 -15.22 -5.61
CA ARG A 320 -21.04 -13.98 -6.09
C ARG A 320 -19.75 -13.64 -5.33
N LEU A 321 -18.78 -13.10 -6.06
CA LEU A 321 -17.53 -12.58 -5.52
C LEU A 321 -17.42 -11.11 -5.91
N ALA A 322 -17.45 -10.23 -4.93
CA ALA A 322 -17.09 -8.83 -5.11
C ALA A 322 -15.57 -8.69 -5.10
N MET A 323 -15.05 -7.83 -5.96
CA MET A 323 -13.62 -7.52 -6.02
C MET A 323 -13.40 -6.08 -6.50
N VAL A 324 -12.32 -5.46 -6.06
CA VAL A 324 -11.84 -4.20 -6.62
C VAL A 324 -10.95 -4.50 -7.81
N LEU A 325 -11.25 -3.93 -8.97
CA LEU A 325 -10.38 -3.96 -10.15
C LEU A 325 -9.85 -2.56 -10.43
N SER A 326 -8.56 -2.45 -10.73
CA SER A 326 -7.91 -1.17 -11.04
C SER A 326 -6.74 -1.33 -12.00
N GLY A 327 -6.29 -0.23 -12.60
CA GLY A 327 -5.11 -0.19 -13.46
C GLY A 327 -4.75 1.24 -13.89
N ALA A 328 -3.64 1.39 -14.62
CA ALA A 328 -3.10 2.70 -15.01
C ALA A 328 -4.06 3.61 -15.76
N ALA A 329 -5.04 3.03 -16.47
CA ALA A 329 -6.10 3.70 -17.21
C ALA A 329 -7.50 3.25 -16.76
N ALA A 330 -7.61 2.68 -15.56
CA ALA A 330 -8.87 2.20 -14.98
C ALA A 330 -8.89 2.57 -13.48
N PRO A 331 -9.73 3.54 -13.08
CA PRO A 331 -9.96 3.83 -11.67
C PRO A 331 -10.31 2.56 -10.90
N ALA A 332 -10.03 2.55 -9.60
CA ALA A 332 -10.45 1.45 -8.74
C ALA A 332 -11.96 1.44 -8.63
N ASP A 333 -12.60 0.38 -9.12
CA ASP A 333 -14.04 0.17 -9.05
C ASP A 333 -14.34 -1.23 -8.56
N ILE A 334 -15.51 -1.41 -7.94
CA ILE A 334 -16.02 -2.70 -7.49
C ILE A 334 -16.67 -3.40 -8.67
N TRP A 335 -16.28 -4.65 -8.87
CA TRP A 335 -16.82 -5.58 -9.84
C TRP A 335 -17.43 -6.78 -9.13
N MET A 336 -18.49 -7.30 -9.72
CA MET A 336 -19.21 -8.48 -9.27
C MET A 336 -18.95 -9.63 -10.24
N LEU A 337 -18.44 -10.74 -9.73
CA LEU A 337 -18.27 -11.98 -10.47
C LEU A 337 -19.33 -13.00 -10.04
N ASP A 338 -20.11 -13.50 -10.99
CA ASP A 338 -20.89 -14.74 -10.79
C ASP A 338 -19.94 -15.93 -10.82
N THR A 339 -19.89 -16.69 -9.73
CA THR A 339 -18.87 -17.74 -9.54
C THR A 339 -19.12 -18.96 -10.42
N ARG A 340 -20.34 -19.16 -10.92
CA ARG A 340 -20.75 -20.27 -11.77
C ARG A 340 -20.59 -19.92 -13.25
N THR A 341 -21.15 -18.79 -13.68
CA THR A 341 -21.13 -18.38 -15.09
C THR A 341 -19.81 -17.68 -15.46
N LYS A 342 -19.04 -17.23 -14.47
CA LYS A 342 -17.84 -16.41 -14.61
C LYS A 342 -18.10 -15.05 -15.27
N GLN A 343 -19.36 -14.60 -15.28
CA GLN A 343 -19.73 -13.29 -15.80
C GLN A 343 -19.31 -12.19 -14.82
N LEU A 344 -18.61 -11.18 -15.34
CA LEU A 344 -18.22 -9.97 -14.61
C LEU A 344 -19.18 -8.82 -14.91
N THR A 345 -19.59 -8.10 -13.87
CA THR A 345 -20.41 -6.89 -13.96
C THR A 345 -19.78 -5.79 -13.12
N GLN A 346 -19.54 -4.61 -13.71
CA GLN A 346 -19.07 -3.45 -12.97
C GLN A 346 -20.20 -2.89 -12.10
N LEU A 347 -19.94 -2.71 -10.81
CA LEU A 347 -20.92 -2.27 -9.83
C LEU A 347 -20.83 -0.76 -9.54
N THR A 348 -19.61 -0.24 -9.41
CA THR A 348 -19.36 1.19 -9.20
C THR A 348 -18.77 1.84 -10.46
N ASN A 349 -19.05 3.13 -10.63
CA ASN A 349 -18.46 3.96 -11.67
C ASN A 349 -17.80 5.17 -11.01
N SER A 350 -16.50 5.08 -10.74
CA SER A 350 -15.77 6.11 -10.02
C SER A 350 -15.75 7.44 -10.79
N PRO A 351 -15.96 8.59 -10.14
CA PRO A 351 -16.01 9.89 -10.84
C PRO A 351 -14.73 10.22 -11.61
N HIS A 352 -14.87 10.67 -12.84
CA HIS A 352 -13.74 11.08 -13.71
C HIS A 352 -14.17 12.18 -14.69
N ALA A 353 -14.96 13.15 -14.19
CA ALA A 353 -15.53 14.21 -15.02
C ALA A 353 -14.43 14.99 -15.77
N GLY A 354 -14.59 15.12 -17.09
CA GLY A 354 -13.64 15.81 -17.96
C GLY A 354 -12.38 15.03 -18.30
N VAL A 355 -12.26 13.77 -17.85
CA VAL A 355 -11.15 12.88 -18.21
C VAL A 355 -11.68 11.70 -19.04
N ASP A 356 -11.18 11.59 -20.26
CA ASP A 356 -11.41 10.41 -21.10
C ASP A 356 -10.42 9.31 -20.71
N LEU A 357 -10.90 8.30 -19.97
CA LEU A 357 -10.07 7.20 -19.49
C LEU A 357 -9.41 6.41 -20.62
N THR A 358 -10.01 6.40 -21.82
CA THR A 358 -9.46 5.68 -22.98
C THR A 358 -8.20 6.33 -23.54
N LYS A 359 -7.98 7.61 -23.23
CA LYS A 359 -6.78 8.37 -23.63
C LYS A 359 -5.65 8.29 -22.61
N LEU A 360 -5.90 7.74 -21.42
CA LEU A 360 -4.86 7.53 -20.42
C LEU A 360 -3.86 6.47 -20.90
N VAL A 361 -2.61 6.64 -20.53
CA VAL A 361 -1.52 5.76 -20.95
C VAL A 361 -1.51 4.51 -20.09
N ARG A 362 -1.40 3.34 -20.73
CA ARG A 362 -1.10 2.06 -20.06
C ARG A 362 0.39 1.77 -20.20
N PRO A 363 1.07 1.30 -19.14
CA PRO A 363 2.50 1.07 -19.19
C PRO A 363 2.86 -0.26 -19.85
N GLU A 364 4.08 -0.33 -20.35
CA GLU A 364 4.75 -1.55 -20.76
C GLU A 364 5.62 -2.07 -19.61
N LEU A 365 5.61 -3.39 -19.37
CA LEU A 365 6.58 -4.01 -18.47
C LEU A 365 7.90 -4.19 -19.21
N VAL A 366 8.93 -3.50 -18.76
CA VAL A 366 10.28 -3.57 -19.32
C VAL A 366 11.17 -4.41 -18.41
N ARG A 367 12.05 -5.23 -18.99
CA ARG A 367 13.07 -6.01 -18.27
C ARG A 367 14.46 -5.60 -18.73
N TYR A 368 15.37 -5.46 -17.78
CA TYR A 368 16.74 -4.99 -18.02
C TYR A 368 17.70 -5.52 -16.95
N LYS A 369 18.98 -5.20 -17.09
CA LYS A 369 20.03 -5.67 -16.20
C LYS A 369 20.54 -4.55 -15.29
N ALA A 370 20.75 -4.88 -14.02
CA ALA A 370 21.46 -4.05 -13.06
C ALA A 370 22.98 -3.98 -13.38
N HIS A 371 23.70 -3.17 -12.60
CA HIS A 371 25.16 -3.01 -12.70
C HIS A 371 25.95 -4.31 -12.51
N ASP A 372 25.38 -5.28 -11.80
CA ASP A 372 25.97 -6.59 -11.50
C ASP A 372 25.30 -7.76 -12.25
N GLY A 373 24.49 -7.47 -13.27
CA GLY A 373 23.82 -8.48 -14.09
C GLY A 373 22.55 -9.08 -13.49
N LEU A 374 22.10 -8.60 -12.33
CA LEU A 374 20.79 -8.94 -11.75
C LEU A 374 19.66 -8.50 -12.70
N ASP A 375 18.65 -9.36 -12.89
CA ASP A 375 17.45 -9.00 -13.64
C ASP A 375 16.59 -8.00 -12.85
N LEU A 376 16.31 -6.85 -13.46
CA LEU A 376 15.40 -5.83 -12.97
C LEU A 376 14.21 -5.71 -13.92
N SER A 377 13.13 -5.10 -13.42
CA SER A 377 11.98 -4.75 -14.24
C SER A 377 11.44 -3.38 -13.90
N GLY A 378 10.57 -2.82 -14.73
CA GLY A 378 9.90 -1.56 -14.44
C GLY A 378 8.77 -1.27 -15.40
N TRP A 379 7.87 -0.40 -14.98
CA TRP A 379 6.73 0.03 -15.78
C TRP A 379 7.08 1.30 -16.55
N LEU A 380 7.08 1.21 -17.87
CA LEU A 380 7.38 2.32 -18.76
C LEU A 380 6.11 2.93 -19.33
N TYR A 381 5.87 4.18 -18.96
CA TYR A 381 4.78 5.00 -19.45
C TYR A 381 5.33 5.96 -20.51
N ARG A 382 4.89 5.80 -21.76
CA ARG A 382 5.26 6.68 -22.88
C ARG A 382 4.08 7.55 -23.30
N PRO A 383 4.26 8.88 -23.50
CA PRO A 383 3.24 9.73 -24.10
C PRO A 383 2.88 9.25 -25.53
N HIS A 384 1.60 9.26 -25.89
CA HIS A 384 1.09 8.74 -27.18
C HIS A 384 1.72 9.34 -28.43
N VAL A 385 2.17 10.59 -28.38
CA VAL A 385 2.60 11.38 -29.54
C VAL A 385 4.11 11.52 -29.68
N ALA A 386 4.89 10.87 -28.82
CA ALA A 386 6.33 11.10 -28.74
C ALA A 386 7.14 9.90 -29.25
N THR A 387 8.10 10.18 -30.13
CA THR A 387 9.05 9.19 -30.68
C THR A 387 10.49 9.60 -30.37
N GLY A 388 11.36 8.61 -30.18
CA GLY A 388 12.78 8.84 -29.81
C GLY A 388 12.99 9.18 -28.33
N PRO A 389 14.20 9.64 -27.96
CA PRO A 389 14.57 9.95 -26.57
C PRO A 389 13.72 11.07 -25.96
N LEU A 390 13.09 10.80 -24.82
CA LEU A 390 12.13 11.66 -24.15
C LEU A 390 12.70 12.31 -22.89
N PRO A 391 12.19 13.49 -22.48
CA PRO A 391 12.29 13.90 -21.09
C PRO A 391 11.56 12.85 -20.25
N ILE A 392 12.20 12.37 -19.18
CA ILE A 392 11.70 11.24 -18.41
C ILE A 392 11.88 11.47 -16.91
N VAL A 393 10.94 10.98 -16.12
CA VAL A 393 11.05 10.94 -14.66
C VAL A 393 11.12 9.48 -14.22
N LEU A 394 12.17 9.13 -13.48
CA LEU A 394 12.25 7.86 -12.77
C LEU A 394 11.46 7.98 -11.47
N SER A 395 10.49 7.09 -11.25
CA SER A 395 9.62 7.10 -10.07
C SER A 395 9.87 5.85 -9.22
N PHE A 396 10.52 6.02 -8.06
CA PHE A 396 10.78 4.92 -7.13
C PHE A 396 9.64 4.79 -6.12
N HIS A 397 9.12 3.57 -5.97
CA HIS A 397 8.06 3.28 -5.02
C HIS A 397 8.56 3.33 -3.56
N GLY A 398 7.62 3.51 -2.63
CA GLY A 398 7.87 3.34 -1.19
C GLY A 398 8.11 1.87 -0.83
N GLY A 399 8.75 1.62 0.32
CA GLY A 399 9.31 0.30 0.62
C GLY A 399 10.50 0.41 1.58
N PRO A 400 11.64 -0.28 1.33
CA PRO A 400 12.03 -0.99 0.10
C PRO A 400 11.14 -2.17 -0.31
N GLU A 401 10.45 -2.83 0.63
CA GLU A 401 9.65 -4.04 0.36
C GLU A 401 8.28 -3.79 -0.32
N GLY A 402 8.11 -2.64 -0.97
CA GLY A 402 6.97 -2.36 -1.85
C GLY A 402 7.19 -2.90 -3.26
N GLN A 403 6.23 -2.66 -4.15
CA GLN A 403 6.36 -2.99 -5.56
C GLN A 403 5.65 -1.93 -6.39
N GLU A 404 6.29 -1.47 -7.46
CA GLU A 404 5.61 -0.75 -8.52
C GLU A 404 4.73 -1.70 -9.33
N ARG A 405 3.44 -1.38 -9.39
CA ARG A 405 2.42 -2.11 -10.14
C ARG A 405 1.72 -1.14 -11.11
N PRO A 406 1.06 -1.62 -12.18
CA PRO A 406 0.47 -0.75 -13.21
C PRO A 406 -0.87 -0.16 -12.75
N GLY A 407 -0.89 0.49 -11.58
CA GLY A 407 -2.04 1.15 -10.99
C GLY A 407 -2.20 2.59 -11.49
N PHE A 408 -3.35 3.20 -11.22
CA PHE A 408 -3.60 4.59 -11.58
C PHE A 408 -2.79 5.56 -10.70
N SER A 409 -2.02 6.43 -11.35
CA SER A 409 -1.36 7.58 -10.71
C SER A 409 -1.72 8.85 -11.47
N SER A 410 -2.40 9.79 -10.79
CA SER A 410 -2.76 11.07 -11.39
C SER A 410 -1.52 11.90 -11.77
N THR A 411 -0.45 11.82 -10.98
CA THR A 411 0.81 12.51 -11.26
C THR A 411 1.49 11.93 -12.50
N TYR A 412 1.46 10.60 -12.70
CA TYR A 412 2.05 10.01 -13.91
C TYR A 412 1.27 10.42 -15.15
N GLN A 413 -0.06 10.28 -15.14
CA GLN A 413 -0.90 10.67 -16.28
C GLN A 413 -0.75 12.18 -16.59
N ALA A 414 -0.58 13.00 -15.55
CA ALA A 414 -0.33 14.42 -15.71
C ALA A 414 1.03 14.69 -16.39
N LEU A 415 2.12 14.08 -15.94
CA LEU A 415 3.44 14.19 -16.60
C LEU A 415 3.38 13.74 -18.07
N LEU A 416 2.70 12.63 -18.34
CA LEU A 416 2.52 12.08 -19.69
C LEU A 416 1.77 13.04 -20.60
N SER A 417 0.73 13.71 -20.08
CA SER A 417 0.00 14.75 -20.82
C SER A 417 0.85 15.98 -21.18
N ARG A 418 2.01 16.15 -20.53
CA ARG A 418 3.00 17.21 -20.81
C ARG A 418 4.16 16.75 -21.68
N GLY A 419 4.11 15.51 -22.17
CA GLY A 419 5.15 14.91 -22.99
C GLY A 419 6.36 14.43 -22.18
N ILE A 420 6.22 14.26 -20.86
CA ILE A 420 7.27 13.73 -19.98
C ILE A 420 6.95 12.26 -19.70
N ALA A 421 7.84 11.36 -20.10
CA ALA A 421 7.71 9.94 -19.84
C ALA A 421 7.91 9.63 -18.34
N VAL A 422 7.39 8.50 -17.89
CA VAL A 422 7.65 7.98 -16.53
C VAL A 422 8.19 6.57 -16.65
N PHE A 423 9.29 6.28 -15.98
CA PHE A 423 9.74 4.92 -15.75
C PHE A 423 9.70 4.63 -14.27
N ALA A 424 8.94 3.62 -13.87
CA ALA A 424 8.79 3.27 -12.47
C ALA A 424 9.40 1.88 -12.23
N PRO A 425 10.69 1.82 -11.85
CA PRO A 425 11.42 0.57 -11.71
C PRO A 425 11.06 -0.19 -10.43
N ASN A 426 11.11 -1.51 -10.53
CA ASN A 426 11.24 -2.45 -9.43
C ASN A 426 12.72 -2.84 -9.31
N VAL A 427 13.47 -2.09 -8.51
CA VAL A 427 14.89 -2.37 -8.21
C VAL A 427 15.03 -3.44 -7.14
N ARG A 428 16.25 -3.95 -6.90
CA ARG A 428 16.48 -4.92 -5.81
C ARG A 428 15.91 -4.39 -4.49
N GLY A 429 15.28 -5.27 -3.70
CA GLY A 429 14.48 -4.87 -2.54
C GLY A 429 12.97 -4.93 -2.77
N SER A 430 12.50 -4.79 -4.03
CA SER A 430 11.07 -4.80 -4.33
C SER A 430 10.40 -6.16 -4.04
N SER A 431 9.16 -6.15 -3.55
CA SER A 431 8.31 -7.34 -3.46
C SER A 431 7.78 -7.78 -4.82
N GLY A 432 7.15 -8.96 -4.93
CA GLY A 432 6.73 -9.54 -6.21
C GLY A 432 7.76 -10.41 -6.92
N PHE A 433 8.99 -10.49 -6.40
CA PHE A 433 10.13 -11.19 -7.02
C PHE A 433 10.79 -12.22 -6.10
N GLY A 434 10.07 -12.64 -5.05
CA GLY A 434 10.54 -13.63 -4.07
C GLY A 434 11.39 -13.02 -2.97
N LYS A 435 11.45 -13.72 -1.82
CA LYS A 435 12.13 -13.23 -0.61
C LYS A 435 13.62 -12.99 -0.83
N ARG A 436 14.28 -13.73 -1.72
CA ARG A 436 15.68 -13.52 -2.07
C ARG A 436 15.88 -12.12 -2.66
N PHE A 437 15.05 -11.71 -3.61
CA PHE A 437 15.17 -10.41 -4.28
C PHE A 437 14.88 -9.25 -3.32
N VAL A 438 13.90 -9.41 -2.43
CA VAL A 438 13.59 -8.46 -1.34
C VAL A 438 14.80 -8.27 -0.43
N ASN A 439 15.47 -9.34 -0.03
CA ASN A 439 16.62 -9.26 0.89
C ASN A 439 17.88 -8.63 0.28
N LEU A 440 17.95 -8.39 -1.03
CA LEU A 440 19.12 -7.81 -1.70
C LEU A 440 19.33 -6.30 -1.41
N ASP A 441 18.39 -5.65 -0.72
CA ASP A 441 18.50 -4.26 -0.27
C ASP A 441 18.80 -4.11 1.23
N ASN A 442 18.79 -5.20 2.01
CA ASN A 442 18.88 -5.10 3.46
C ASN A 442 20.26 -4.66 3.97
N GLY A 443 20.26 -3.79 4.99
CA GLY A 443 21.46 -3.26 5.63
C GLY A 443 22.49 -2.72 4.64
N ALA A 444 23.72 -3.23 4.72
CA ALA A 444 24.84 -2.80 3.87
C ALA A 444 24.63 -3.09 2.37
N LEU A 445 23.77 -4.07 2.02
CA LEU A 445 23.50 -4.42 0.62
C LEU A 445 22.76 -3.30 -0.12
N ARG A 446 22.11 -2.38 0.60
CA ARG A 446 21.43 -1.19 0.07
C ARG A 446 22.30 -0.33 -0.84
N GLU A 447 23.62 -0.32 -0.63
CA GLU A 447 24.54 0.38 -1.52
C GLU A 447 24.41 -0.12 -2.97
N ASN A 448 24.07 -1.39 -3.18
CA ASN A 448 23.82 -1.94 -4.51
C ASN A 448 22.44 -1.56 -5.06
N GLY A 449 21.43 -1.36 -4.20
CA GLY A 449 20.13 -0.81 -4.61
C GLY A 449 20.28 0.63 -5.11
N VAL A 450 21.11 1.44 -4.44
CA VAL A 450 21.45 2.79 -4.91
C VAL A 450 22.16 2.76 -6.28
N LYS A 451 23.02 1.77 -6.53
CA LYS A 451 23.67 1.60 -7.85
C LYS A 451 22.69 1.21 -8.97
N ASP A 452 21.56 0.57 -8.64
CA ASP A 452 20.52 0.25 -9.62
C ASP A 452 19.89 1.52 -10.22
N ILE A 453 19.93 2.66 -9.51
CA ILE A 453 19.48 3.96 -10.04
C ILE A 453 20.23 4.31 -11.32
N LYS A 454 21.57 4.27 -11.29
CA LYS A 454 22.38 4.59 -12.46
C LYS A 454 22.21 3.54 -13.56
N ALA A 455 22.19 2.25 -13.22
CA ALA A 455 21.97 1.18 -14.19
C ALA A 455 20.62 1.34 -14.93
N THR A 456 19.60 1.80 -14.22
CA THR A 456 18.28 2.11 -14.79
C THR A 456 18.34 3.27 -15.78
N VAL A 457 18.99 4.38 -15.43
CA VAL A 457 19.14 5.51 -16.36
C VAL A 457 19.98 5.11 -17.58
N ASP A 458 21.10 4.42 -17.37
CA ASP A 458 21.98 3.95 -18.45
C ASP A 458 21.21 3.08 -19.45
N TYR A 459 20.40 2.13 -18.96
CA TYR A 459 19.55 1.29 -19.80
C TYR A 459 18.56 2.12 -20.63
N LEU A 460 17.84 3.06 -20.00
CA LEU A 460 16.83 3.86 -20.70
C LEU A 460 17.46 4.76 -21.78
N VAL A 461 18.66 5.29 -21.54
CA VAL A 461 19.41 6.07 -22.53
C VAL A 461 19.89 5.17 -23.66
N GLN A 462 20.50 4.01 -23.35
CA GLN A 462 20.99 3.06 -24.35
C GLN A 462 19.85 2.51 -25.22
N ALA A 463 18.68 2.29 -24.65
CA ALA A 463 17.47 1.84 -25.36
C ALA A 463 16.82 2.96 -26.20
N GLY A 464 17.37 4.18 -26.20
CA GLY A 464 16.83 5.32 -26.93
C GLY A 464 15.49 5.84 -26.37
N VAL A 465 15.16 5.50 -25.12
CA VAL A 465 13.93 5.90 -24.44
C VAL A 465 14.11 7.25 -23.75
N ALA A 466 15.24 7.47 -23.09
CA ALA A 466 15.51 8.66 -22.29
C ALA A 466 16.55 9.57 -22.95
N ASP A 467 16.29 10.87 -22.91
CA ASP A 467 17.32 11.87 -23.16
C ASP A 467 18.19 12.03 -21.90
N PRO A 468 19.52 11.79 -21.98
CA PRO A 468 20.41 11.82 -20.82
C PRO A 468 20.51 13.20 -20.14
N LYS A 469 20.12 14.30 -20.81
CA LYS A 469 20.13 15.65 -20.24
C LYS A 469 18.79 16.04 -19.62
N ARG A 470 17.74 15.24 -19.83
CA ARG A 470 16.36 15.54 -19.41
C ARG A 470 15.76 14.42 -18.55
N ALA A 471 16.60 13.80 -17.72
CA ALA A 471 16.16 12.83 -16.72
C ALA A 471 15.88 13.52 -15.37
N GLY A 472 14.72 13.27 -14.80
CA GLY A 472 14.36 13.60 -13.42
C GLY A 472 14.21 12.36 -12.55
N ILE A 473 14.20 12.55 -11.24
CA ILE A 473 13.98 11.49 -10.24
C ILE A 473 12.91 11.91 -9.25
N MET A 474 11.97 11.03 -8.93
CA MET A 474 10.98 11.23 -7.88
C MET A 474 10.69 9.94 -7.11
N GLY A 475 10.12 10.08 -5.93
CA GLY A 475 9.71 8.93 -5.13
C GLY A 475 9.24 9.35 -3.75
N GLY A 476 8.46 8.47 -3.12
CA GLY A 476 7.91 8.72 -1.79
C GLY A 476 8.42 7.74 -0.73
N SER A 477 8.58 8.19 0.52
CA SER A 477 9.07 7.35 1.62
C SER A 477 10.46 6.76 1.29
N TYR A 478 10.64 5.44 1.20
CA TYR A 478 11.88 4.86 0.65
C TYR A 478 12.21 5.34 -0.77
N GLY A 479 11.20 5.60 -1.61
CA GLY A 479 11.41 6.25 -2.90
C GLY A 479 12.03 7.65 -2.77
N GLY A 480 11.70 8.39 -1.70
CA GLY A 480 12.33 9.67 -1.37
C GLY A 480 13.77 9.50 -0.87
N TYR A 481 14.05 8.44 -0.11
CA TYR A 481 15.43 8.02 0.15
C TYR A 481 16.20 7.77 -1.16
N MET A 482 15.60 7.07 -2.13
CA MET A 482 16.21 6.80 -3.43
C MET A 482 16.43 8.08 -4.26
N VAL A 483 15.53 9.07 -4.16
CA VAL A 483 15.73 10.41 -4.74
C VAL A 483 17.00 11.03 -4.18
N MET A 484 17.11 11.14 -2.85
CA MET A 484 18.25 11.82 -2.22
C MET A 484 19.55 11.02 -2.35
N ALA A 485 19.49 9.69 -2.33
CA ALA A 485 20.63 8.82 -2.62
C ALA A 485 21.10 8.99 -4.08
N GLY A 486 20.18 9.12 -5.03
CA GLY A 486 20.47 9.40 -6.43
C GLY A 486 21.12 10.77 -6.63
N LEU A 487 20.56 11.82 -6.05
CA LEU A 487 21.05 13.20 -6.18
C LEU A 487 22.41 13.42 -5.49
N THR A 488 22.71 12.68 -4.43
CA THR A 488 24.00 12.77 -3.71
C THR A 488 25.06 11.84 -4.27
N GLY A 489 24.67 10.65 -4.72
CA GLY A 489 25.55 9.62 -5.29
C GLY A 489 25.92 9.89 -6.75
N TYR A 490 25.01 10.48 -7.52
CA TYR A 490 25.15 10.75 -8.95
C TYR A 490 24.72 12.20 -9.28
N PRO A 491 25.47 13.22 -8.79
CA PRO A 491 25.02 14.61 -8.78
C PRO A 491 24.85 15.25 -10.16
N ASP A 492 25.37 14.63 -11.22
CA ASP A 492 25.27 15.09 -12.61
C ASP A 492 24.29 14.25 -13.45
N LEU A 493 23.64 13.24 -12.86
CA LEU A 493 22.78 12.29 -13.58
C LEU A 493 21.37 12.83 -13.82
N PHE A 494 20.87 13.67 -12.92
CA PHE A 494 19.50 14.17 -12.96
C PHE A 494 19.47 15.70 -13.10
N ALA A 495 18.59 16.17 -13.97
CA ALA A 495 18.32 17.60 -14.17
C ALA A 495 17.41 18.19 -13.08
N ALA A 496 16.62 17.37 -12.39
CA ALA A 496 15.72 17.78 -11.30
C ALA A 496 15.30 16.59 -10.42
N GLY A 497 14.95 16.85 -9.16
CA GLY A 497 14.45 15.85 -8.22
C GLY A 497 13.17 16.26 -7.48
N ALA A 498 12.31 15.29 -7.15
CA ALA A 498 11.13 15.50 -6.30
C ALA A 498 11.11 14.47 -5.14
N ASP A 499 11.47 14.92 -3.94
CA ASP A 499 11.46 14.12 -2.72
C ASP A 499 10.10 14.25 -2.01
N LEU A 500 9.38 13.13 -1.88
CA LEU A 500 8.05 13.08 -1.27
C LEU A 500 8.18 12.36 0.07
N TYR A 501 8.20 13.11 1.18
CA TYR A 501 8.28 12.56 2.54
C TYR A 501 9.33 11.43 2.71
N GLY A 502 10.52 11.63 2.14
CA GLY A 502 11.59 10.65 2.13
C GLY A 502 12.43 10.60 3.41
N VAL A 503 12.97 9.42 3.71
CA VAL A 503 14.01 9.26 4.76
C VAL A 503 15.35 9.71 4.19
N VAL A 504 16.05 10.63 4.86
CA VAL A 504 17.34 11.15 4.39
C VAL A 504 18.47 10.97 5.41
N ASN A 505 18.09 10.71 6.66
CA ASN A 505 18.98 10.53 7.78
C ASN A 505 18.43 9.45 8.72
N PHE A 506 19.03 8.26 8.69
CA PHE A 506 18.60 7.15 9.54
C PHE A 506 18.78 7.46 11.04
N GLU A 507 19.75 8.29 11.42
CA GLU A 507 19.96 8.69 12.83
C GLU A 507 18.74 9.49 13.35
N THR A 508 18.26 10.47 12.59
CA THR A 508 17.09 11.28 12.98
C THR A 508 15.78 10.54 12.75
N PHE A 509 15.68 9.68 11.74
CA PHE A 509 14.54 8.80 11.53
C PHE A 509 14.28 7.91 12.76
N PHE A 510 15.26 7.10 13.17
CA PHE A 510 15.09 6.18 14.31
C PHE A 510 14.84 6.91 15.63
N LYS A 511 15.35 8.15 15.77
CA LYS A 511 15.13 8.98 16.96
C LYS A 511 13.70 9.53 17.05
N ASN A 512 13.05 9.82 15.93
CA ASN A 512 11.81 10.61 15.90
C ASN A 512 10.60 9.89 15.32
N THR A 513 10.76 8.72 14.68
CA THR A 513 9.64 7.90 14.19
C THR A 513 8.89 7.21 15.33
N GLN A 514 7.71 6.63 15.06
CA GLN A 514 6.99 5.89 16.07
C GLN A 514 7.79 4.67 16.58
N PRO A 515 7.76 4.35 17.88
CA PRO A 515 8.56 3.26 18.42
C PRO A 515 8.31 1.89 17.77
N TRP A 516 7.05 1.56 17.44
CA TRP A 516 6.73 0.31 16.75
C TRP A 516 7.28 0.28 15.31
N MET A 517 7.32 1.42 14.63
CA MET A 517 7.90 1.54 13.29
C MET A 517 9.43 1.39 13.36
N ALA A 518 10.08 2.07 14.30
CA ALA A 518 11.51 1.92 14.55
C ALA A 518 11.89 0.45 14.82
N ALA A 519 11.09 -0.27 15.61
CA ALA A 519 11.37 -1.67 15.96
C ALA A 519 11.39 -2.59 14.72
N ILE A 520 10.44 -2.44 13.80
CA ILE A 520 10.33 -3.32 12.62
C ILE A 520 11.32 -2.97 11.50
N SER A 521 11.82 -1.73 11.46
CA SER A 521 12.74 -1.26 10.43
C SER A 521 14.22 -1.63 10.67
N LYS A 522 14.59 -2.19 11.83
CA LYS A 522 15.99 -2.50 12.17
C LYS A 522 16.65 -3.52 11.25
N ILE A 523 15.92 -4.50 10.73
CA ILE A 523 16.51 -5.52 9.83
C ILE A 523 16.69 -4.96 8.42
N GLU A 524 15.68 -4.24 7.96
CA GLU A 524 15.66 -3.59 6.66
C GLU A 524 16.79 -2.54 6.57
N TYR A 525 16.83 -1.58 7.50
CA TYR A 525 17.78 -0.48 7.46
C TYR A 525 19.10 -0.76 8.19
N GLY A 526 19.05 -1.40 9.35
CA GLY A 526 20.15 -1.58 10.29
C GLY A 526 19.76 -1.17 11.71
N ASP A 527 20.40 -1.76 12.72
CA ASP A 527 20.16 -1.45 14.14
C ASP A 527 21.00 -0.23 14.56
N PRO A 528 20.39 0.91 14.94
CA PRO A 528 21.14 2.12 15.28
C PRO A 528 22.08 1.97 16.48
N GLU A 529 21.86 0.98 17.35
CA GLU A 529 22.75 0.70 18.48
C GLU A 529 24.00 -0.09 18.09
N LYS A 530 23.94 -0.86 17.00
CA LYS A 530 24.99 -1.81 16.60
C LYS A 530 25.69 -1.41 15.30
N GLU A 531 24.99 -0.68 14.44
CA GLU A 531 25.36 -0.45 13.04
C GLU A 531 25.33 1.05 12.70
N ALA A 532 25.56 1.93 13.69
CA ALA A 532 25.52 3.38 13.53
C ALA A 532 26.39 3.88 12.36
N ASP A 533 27.62 3.37 12.20
CA ASP A 533 28.51 3.76 11.10
C ASP A 533 27.96 3.39 9.72
N MET A 534 27.29 2.23 9.62
CA MET A 534 26.63 1.80 8.38
C MET A 534 25.45 2.71 8.06
N LEU A 535 24.58 2.97 9.03
CA LEU A 535 23.44 3.87 8.86
C LEU A 535 23.87 5.27 8.47
N ARG A 536 24.95 5.78 9.09
CA ARG A 536 25.57 7.06 8.73
C ARG A 536 26.09 7.07 7.28
N ARG A 537 26.76 5.99 6.84
CA ARG A 537 27.24 5.88 5.46
C ARG A 537 26.10 5.83 4.44
N LEU A 538 25.02 5.11 4.76
CA LEU A 538 23.85 4.97 3.89
C LEU A 538 23.03 6.26 3.82
N SER A 539 22.96 7.04 4.90
CA SER A 539 22.16 8.27 4.99
C SER A 539 22.60 9.34 3.97
N PRO A 540 21.73 9.75 3.02
CA PRO A 540 22.05 10.79 2.04
C PRO A 540 22.47 12.13 2.64
N ILE A 541 21.97 12.48 3.84
CA ILE A 541 22.24 13.78 4.47
C ILE A 541 23.74 14.09 4.63
N HIS A 542 24.60 13.08 4.85
CA HIS A 542 26.04 13.31 5.02
C HIS A 542 26.79 13.55 3.70
N ARG A 543 26.07 13.52 2.58
CA ARG A 543 26.57 13.82 1.23
C ARG A 543 25.71 14.87 0.52
N VAL A 544 24.80 15.54 1.24
CA VAL A 544 23.84 16.50 0.67
C VAL A 544 24.55 17.72 0.05
N ASP A 545 25.77 18.01 0.46
CA ASP A 545 26.66 19.01 -0.12
C ASP A 545 27.02 18.72 -1.60
N ARG A 546 26.75 17.51 -2.08
CA ARG A 546 26.96 17.13 -3.48
C ARG A 546 25.77 17.44 -4.38
N VAL A 547 24.58 17.66 -3.82
CA VAL A 547 23.38 17.94 -4.62
C VAL A 547 23.58 19.24 -5.40
N LYS A 548 23.40 19.15 -6.72
CA LYS A 548 23.46 20.27 -7.69
C LYS A 548 22.11 20.53 -8.34
N ALA A 549 21.31 19.47 -8.56
CA ALA A 549 20.04 19.57 -9.26
C ALA A 549 19.01 20.34 -8.42
N PRO A 550 18.18 21.19 -9.07
CA PRO A 550 16.97 21.72 -8.47
C PRO A 550 16.13 20.60 -7.84
N THR A 551 15.64 20.84 -6.63
CA THR A 551 14.85 19.84 -5.90
C THR A 551 13.54 20.43 -5.36
N ILE A 552 12.41 19.74 -5.55
CA ILE A 552 11.16 20.04 -4.82
C ILE A 552 10.98 19.01 -3.70
N VAL A 553 10.62 19.48 -2.51
CA VAL A 553 10.35 18.64 -1.34
C VAL A 553 8.89 18.80 -0.93
N LEU A 554 8.17 17.70 -0.78
CA LEU A 554 6.76 17.69 -0.36
C LEU A 554 6.58 16.81 0.89
N HIS A 555 5.93 17.32 1.94
CA HIS A 555 5.75 16.58 3.20
C HIS A 555 4.42 16.92 3.89
N GLY A 556 3.82 15.95 4.59
CA GLY A 556 2.69 16.20 5.50
C GLY A 556 3.16 16.54 6.91
N ALA A 557 2.60 17.57 7.53
CA ALA A 557 3.02 18.02 8.85
C ALA A 557 2.75 16.99 9.97
N ASN A 558 1.78 16.09 9.75
CA ASN A 558 1.36 15.07 10.70
C ASN A 558 1.95 13.68 10.37
N ASP A 559 3.02 13.62 9.58
CA ASP A 559 3.66 12.36 9.22
C ASP A 559 4.35 11.73 10.43
N THR A 560 3.76 10.65 10.94
CA THR A 560 4.31 9.89 12.06
C THR A 560 5.23 8.75 11.62
N ASN A 561 5.29 8.42 10.33
CA ASN A 561 6.19 7.39 9.81
C ASN A 561 7.55 7.98 9.51
N VAL A 562 7.58 9.01 8.65
CA VAL A 562 8.79 9.75 8.31
C VAL A 562 8.65 11.15 8.92
N PRO A 563 9.33 11.44 10.03
CA PRO A 563 9.20 12.71 10.72
C PRO A 563 9.55 13.90 9.80
N VAL A 564 8.80 15.00 9.90
CA VAL A 564 8.96 16.18 9.02
C VAL A 564 10.38 16.76 8.99
N VAL A 565 11.15 16.54 10.06
CA VAL A 565 12.56 16.95 10.17
C VAL A 565 13.43 16.39 9.04
N GLU A 566 13.06 15.25 8.45
CA GLU A 566 13.77 14.66 7.31
C GLU A 566 13.72 15.61 6.09
N ALA A 567 12.55 16.17 5.77
CA ALA A 567 12.41 17.15 4.70
C ALA A 567 13.07 18.49 5.05
N GLU A 568 12.88 18.99 6.27
CA GLU A 568 13.39 20.32 6.68
C GLU A 568 14.92 20.39 6.61
N GLN A 569 15.62 19.32 6.98
CA GLN A 569 17.08 19.22 6.89
C GLN A 569 17.59 19.37 5.45
N VAL A 570 16.91 18.77 4.47
CA VAL A 570 17.25 18.93 3.03
C VAL A 570 17.01 20.36 2.59
N VAL A 571 15.82 20.90 2.88
CA VAL A 571 15.42 22.24 2.44
C VAL A 571 16.34 23.31 3.01
N GLU A 572 16.69 23.24 4.29
CA GLU A 572 17.61 24.18 4.93
C GLU A 572 19.00 24.13 4.30
N ASN A 573 19.53 22.92 4.07
CA ASN A 573 20.85 22.75 3.47
C ASN A 573 20.94 23.34 2.06
N LEU A 574 19.98 23.00 1.20
CA LEU A 574 19.94 23.48 -0.19
C LEU A 574 19.79 25.00 -0.26
N LYS A 575 18.92 25.59 0.59
CA LYS A 575 18.79 27.05 0.72
C LYS A 575 20.11 27.72 1.11
N ARG A 576 20.80 27.20 2.14
CA ARG A 576 22.08 27.76 2.61
C ARG A 576 23.15 27.77 1.52
N ARG A 577 23.09 26.81 0.60
CA ARG A 577 24.03 26.65 -0.53
C ARG A 577 23.56 27.32 -1.82
N ASN A 578 22.41 27.99 -1.82
CA ASN A 578 21.77 28.58 -3.01
C ASN A 578 21.51 27.55 -4.13
N VAL A 579 21.27 26.28 -3.79
CA VAL A 579 20.75 25.30 -4.74
C VAL A 579 19.23 25.51 -4.84
N PRO A 580 18.64 25.62 -6.04
CA PRO A 580 17.20 25.86 -6.17
C PRO A 580 16.39 24.77 -5.45
N VAL A 581 15.56 25.19 -4.50
CA VAL A 581 14.70 24.28 -3.74
C VAL A 581 13.30 24.87 -3.54
N GLU A 582 12.29 24.06 -3.83
CA GLU A 582 10.89 24.34 -3.52
C GLU A 582 10.43 23.45 -2.36
N TYR A 583 9.58 23.98 -1.48
CA TYR A 583 9.06 23.23 -0.34
C TYR A 583 7.55 23.38 -0.22
N VAL A 584 6.84 22.25 -0.23
CA VAL A 584 5.38 22.18 -0.07
C VAL A 584 5.05 21.37 1.17
N LEU A 585 4.75 22.07 2.26
CA LEU A 585 4.21 21.47 3.47
C LEU A 585 2.67 21.43 3.41
N PHE A 586 2.10 20.29 3.79
CA PHE A 586 0.66 20.07 3.95
C PHE A 586 0.31 19.99 5.44
N PRO A 587 -0.25 21.06 6.05
CA PRO A 587 -0.51 21.11 7.49
C PRO A 587 -1.51 20.06 8.01
N ASP A 588 -2.34 19.52 7.11
CA ASP A 588 -3.49 18.69 7.43
C ASP A 588 -3.42 17.29 6.79
N GLU A 589 -2.20 16.84 6.49
CA GLU A 589 -1.87 15.52 5.93
C GLU A 589 -0.71 14.89 6.72
N GLY A 590 -0.56 13.57 6.59
CA GLY A 590 0.55 12.81 7.17
C GLY A 590 1.45 12.21 6.09
N HIS A 591 1.59 10.88 6.10
CA HIS A 591 2.47 10.16 5.17
C HIS A 591 1.82 9.97 3.79
N GLY A 592 1.80 11.05 3.02
CA GLY A 592 1.04 11.18 1.78
C GLY A 592 -0.21 12.04 1.95
N TRP A 593 -0.89 12.32 0.84
CA TRP A 593 -2.01 13.26 0.80
C TRP A 593 -3.31 12.59 0.34
N ARG A 594 -4.33 12.61 1.19
CA ARG A 594 -5.62 11.93 0.94
C ARG A 594 -6.71 12.91 0.49
N LYS A 595 -6.65 14.16 0.94
CA LYS A 595 -7.67 15.17 0.62
C LYS A 595 -7.50 15.64 -0.81
N THR A 596 -8.62 15.75 -1.53
CA THR A 596 -8.63 16.17 -2.94
C THR A 596 -7.87 17.48 -3.20
N PRO A 597 -8.02 18.57 -2.41
CA PRO A 597 -7.24 19.80 -2.61
C PRO A 597 -5.72 19.59 -2.52
N ASN A 598 -5.26 18.76 -1.58
CA ASN A 598 -3.84 18.47 -1.38
C ASN A 598 -3.28 17.58 -2.49
N ARG A 599 -4.05 16.57 -2.95
CA ARG A 599 -3.74 15.77 -4.15
C ARG A 599 -3.53 16.65 -5.38
N ILE A 600 -4.42 17.63 -5.60
CA ILE A 600 -4.31 18.58 -6.71
C ILE A 600 -3.06 19.43 -6.57
N ARG A 601 -2.84 20.05 -5.40
CA ARG A 601 -1.69 20.92 -5.13
C ARG A 601 -0.36 20.19 -5.32
N ALA A 602 -0.24 18.96 -4.81
CA ALA A 602 0.94 18.12 -4.99
C ALA A 602 1.20 17.81 -6.48
N ALA A 603 0.19 17.29 -7.19
CA ALA A 603 0.35 16.93 -8.60
C ALA A 603 0.71 18.14 -9.47
N VAL A 604 0.06 19.29 -9.25
CA VAL A 604 0.36 20.54 -9.97
C VAL A 604 1.78 21.01 -9.70
N ALA A 605 2.21 21.02 -8.44
CA ALA A 605 3.57 21.45 -8.07
C ALA A 605 4.64 20.57 -8.72
N ILE A 606 4.50 19.24 -8.62
CA ILE A 606 5.44 18.28 -9.20
C ILE A 606 5.52 18.42 -10.73
N VAL A 607 4.37 18.52 -11.40
CA VAL A 607 4.33 18.60 -12.88
C VAL A 607 4.91 19.92 -13.37
N LYS A 608 4.58 21.06 -12.73
CA LYS A 608 5.16 22.36 -13.06
C LYS A 608 6.67 22.38 -12.85
N PHE A 609 7.13 21.76 -11.76
CA PHE A 609 8.54 21.65 -11.43
C PHE A 609 9.31 20.89 -12.52
N PHE A 610 8.88 19.67 -12.86
CA PHE A 610 9.53 18.89 -13.91
C PHE A 610 9.39 19.51 -15.31
N GLU A 611 8.25 20.13 -15.64
CA GLU A 611 8.11 20.87 -16.89
C GLU A 611 9.14 22.01 -16.98
N THR A 612 9.37 22.74 -15.89
CA THR A 612 10.34 23.84 -15.84
C THR A 612 11.77 23.38 -16.08
N TYR A 613 12.17 22.22 -15.57
CA TYR A 613 13.57 21.78 -15.61
C TYR A 613 13.88 20.74 -16.70
N LEU A 614 12.89 19.96 -17.15
CA LEU A 614 13.10 18.93 -18.16
C LEU A 614 12.70 19.37 -19.58
N LYS A 615 11.92 20.46 -19.73
CA LYS A 615 11.51 20.95 -21.07
C LYS A 615 12.19 22.22 -21.52
N LYS A 616 13.03 22.84 -20.68
CA LYS A 616 13.91 23.93 -21.14
C LYS A 616 14.96 23.34 -22.08
N SER A 617 14.99 23.89 -23.30
CA SER A 617 15.95 23.54 -24.36
C SER A 617 17.27 24.26 -24.13
#